data_AF-A0A3C2D095-F1
#
_entry.id   AF-A0A3C2D095-F1
#
_cell.length_a   1.000
_cell.length_b   1.000
_cell.length_c   1.000
_cell.angle_alpha   90.00
_cell.angle_beta   90.00
_cell.angle_gamma   90.00
#
_symmetry.space_group_name_H-M   'P 1'
#
loop_
_entity.id
_entity.type
_entity.pdbx_description
1 polymer ?
#
loop_
_entity_poly.entity_id
_entity_poly.type
_entity_poly.pdbx_seq_one_letter_code
_entity_poly.pdbx_strand_id
1 'polypeptide(L)'
;MDTEEPVAPKKEKKDKWDKINILMQPIGGVITALTIALVSIIGSFYLNNKQNNESKNRLYTELMSSREQAESDLRKDMFNSILTTILKNSGTLDENILQLELLAYNFHESLNLMPLFDYLNRKIAQEKNPEYRKEYRKRLYKVARNVASKQVSSLEGVVLKEDFHIVFSGDSIKYRKGHSPELTVDTTFSTVFSDTVKSVQPYEVYKRMAFLKVSGCNLDEKSVNMRLDIETSVNEKSFPMVTQEFTIDYFQFPMIDNTRLSNDMRCAVVMTNFDFPMVIDLTILYFPGSHSSLKEKPYFDDVMKKLLLNN
;
A
#
# COMPACT_ATOMS: atom_id res chain seq x y z
N MET A 1 117.41 30.48 15.14
CA MET A 1 116.26 30.04 15.98
C MET A 1 115.09 30.94 15.62
N ASP A 2 114.64 30.91 14.37
CA ASP A 2 113.95 29.80 13.67
C ASP A 2 112.49 29.76 14.19
N THR A 3 111.43 29.90 13.39
CA THR A 3 111.27 29.46 12.00
C THR A 3 110.05 30.14 11.36
N GLU A 4 110.19 30.41 10.07
CA GLU A 4 109.13 30.73 9.09
C GLU A 4 108.27 29.49 8.72
N GLU A 5 107.05 29.79 8.24
CA GLU A 5 106.23 29.09 7.20
C GLU A 5 105.49 27.75 7.52
N PRO A 6 104.40 27.38 6.79
CA PRO A 6 103.81 27.97 5.57
C PRO A 6 102.28 28.19 5.55
N VAL A 7 101.83 29.01 4.60
CA VAL A 7 100.43 29.12 4.11
C VAL A 7 100.18 28.02 3.07
N ALA A 8 99.10 27.23 3.21
CA ALA A 8 98.65 26.23 2.23
C ALA A 8 97.10 26.16 2.14
N PRO A 9 96.52 25.69 1.01
CA PRO A 9 95.44 26.41 0.30
C PRO A 9 93.98 26.01 0.61
N LYS A 10 93.07 26.90 0.15
CA LYS A 10 91.59 26.82 0.05
C LYS A 10 90.97 25.42 -0.09
N LYS A 11 89.85 25.20 0.62
CA LYS A 11 88.67 24.48 0.09
C LYS A 11 87.38 25.21 0.50
N GLU A 12 86.71 25.80 -0.48
CA GLU A 12 85.36 26.37 -0.33
C GLU A 12 84.40 25.27 0.13
N LYS A 13 83.80 25.45 1.30
CA LYS A 13 82.75 24.55 1.81
C LYS A 13 81.48 24.80 1.01
N LYS A 14 81.11 23.85 0.15
CA LYS A 14 79.81 23.79 -0.53
C LYS A 14 78.67 23.96 0.48
N ASP A 15 77.80 24.92 0.17
CA ASP A 15 76.72 25.36 1.03
C ASP A 15 75.65 24.26 1.17
N LYS A 16 75.02 24.19 2.35
CA LYS A 16 74.04 23.15 2.70
C LYS A 16 72.79 23.19 1.80
N TRP A 17 72.58 24.32 1.11
CA TRP A 17 71.53 24.54 0.12
C TRP A 17 71.74 23.76 -1.19
N ASP A 18 72.99 23.53 -1.61
CA ASP A 18 73.26 22.72 -2.81
C ASP A 18 72.95 21.23 -2.57
N LYS A 19 73.11 20.74 -1.33
CA LYS A 19 72.76 19.37 -0.98
C LYS A 19 71.24 19.12 -0.94
N ILE A 20 70.47 20.14 -0.57
CA ILE A 20 69.00 20.07 -0.58
C ILE A 20 68.48 20.12 -2.02
N ASN A 21 69.09 20.93 -2.90
CA ASN A 21 68.75 20.96 -4.32
C ASN A 21 69.09 19.64 -5.05
N ILE A 22 70.21 19.00 -4.72
CA ILE A 22 70.60 17.69 -5.29
C ILE A 22 69.65 16.56 -4.85
N LEU A 23 69.05 16.67 -3.66
CA LEU A 23 68.06 15.70 -3.16
C LEU A 23 66.64 15.98 -3.68
N MET A 24 66.27 17.24 -3.96
CA MET A 24 64.94 17.61 -4.44
C MET A 24 64.70 17.37 -5.94
N GLN A 25 65.74 17.28 -6.77
CA GLN A 25 65.59 17.09 -8.23
C GLN A 25 64.83 15.81 -8.64
N PRO A 26 65.00 14.64 -7.99
CA PRO A 26 64.21 13.44 -8.29
C PRO A 26 62.94 13.26 -7.43
N ILE A 27 62.77 14.00 -6.33
CA ILE A 27 61.66 13.81 -5.38
C ILE A 27 60.41 14.62 -5.79
N GLY A 28 60.57 15.71 -6.54
CA GLY A 28 59.46 16.56 -6.97
C GLY A 28 58.37 15.80 -7.74
N GLY A 29 58.75 14.93 -8.67
CA GLY A 29 57.80 14.13 -9.45
C GLY A 29 56.98 13.14 -8.61
N VAL A 30 57.60 12.54 -7.58
CA VAL A 30 56.93 11.59 -6.68
C VAL A 30 55.93 12.29 -5.78
N ILE A 31 56.28 13.48 -5.25
CA ILE A 31 55.36 14.28 -4.43
C ILE A 31 54.15 14.74 -5.26
N THR A 32 54.38 15.20 -6.50
CA THR A 32 53.28 15.59 -7.39
C THR A 32 52.37 14.41 -7.72
N ALA A 33 52.93 13.24 -8.05
CA ALA A 33 52.17 12.03 -8.31
C ALA A 33 51.35 11.58 -7.09
N LEU A 34 51.93 11.64 -5.89
CA LEU A 34 51.26 11.29 -4.64
C LEU A 34 50.12 12.26 -4.29
N THR A 35 50.32 13.55 -4.57
CA THR A 35 49.30 14.59 -4.37
C THR A 35 48.13 14.41 -5.34
N ILE A 36 48.42 14.15 -6.62
CA ILE A 36 47.39 13.86 -7.64
C ILE A 36 46.61 12.60 -7.24
N ALA A 37 47.30 11.54 -6.81
CA ALA A 37 46.64 10.30 -6.37
C ALA A 37 45.71 10.53 -5.17
N LEU A 38 46.16 11.29 -4.15
CA LEU A 38 45.32 11.62 -2.98
C LEU A 38 44.09 12.45 -3.37
N VAL A 39 44.26 13.48 -4.20
CA VAL A 39 43.15 14.31 -4.68
C VAL A 39 42.19 13.49 -5.55
N SER A 40 42.70 12.60 -6.40
CA SER A 40 41.88 11.69 -7.19
C SER A 40 41.10 10.70 -6.31
N ILE A 41 41.69 10.17 -5.24
CA ILE A 41 41.01 9.27 -4.31
C ILE A 41 39.92 10.02 -3.53
N ILE A 42 40.24 11.18 -2.94
CA ILE A 42 39.28 12.00 -2.17
C ILE A 42 38.16 12.50 -3.09
N GLY A 43 38.51 12.97 -4.28
CA GLY A 43 37.56 13.38 -5.31
C GLY A 43 36.66 12.22 -5.75
N SER A 44 37.21 11.03 -5.93
CA SER A 44 36.44 9.83 -6.28
C SER A 44 35.48 9.42 -5.17
N PHE A 45 35.88 9.44 -3.90
CA PHE A 45 34.97 9.14 -2.78
C PHE A 45 33.82 10.17 -2.68
N TYR A 46 34.10 11.46 -2.89
CA TYR A 46 33.07 12.50 -2.86
C TYR A 46 32.11 12.43 -4.07
N LEU A 47 32.64 12.23 -5.29
CA LEU A 47 31.81 12.09 -6.50
C LEU A 47 31.00 10.79 -6.50
N ASN A 48 31.56 9.68 -6.02
CA ASN A 48 30.88 8.38 -6.04
C ASN A 48 29.61 8.39 -5.17
N ASN A 49 29.63 9.09 -4.03
CA ASN A 49 28.43 9.28 -3.21
C ASN A 49 27.34 10.11 -3.93
N LYS A 50 27.73 11.13 -4.70
CA LYS A 50 26.77 11.96 -5.46
C LYS A 50 26.21 11.22 -6.68
N GLN A 51 27.05 10.50 -7.41
CA GLN A 51 26.65 9.71 -8.58
C GLN A 51 25.75 8.52 -8.21
N ASN A 52 26.01 7.87 -7.07
CA ASN A 52 25.14 6.81 -6.57
C ASN A 52 23.74 7.33 -6.22
N ASN A 53 23.65 8.52 -5.61
CA ASN A 53 22.37 9.14 -5.29
C ASN A 53 21.61 9.60 -6.55
N GLU A 54 22.31 10.19 -7.52
CA GLU A 54 21.71 10.57 -8.80
C GLU A 54 21.22 9.35 -9.60
N SER A 55 21.96 8.23 -9.59
CA SER A 55 21.58 6.99 -10.28
C SER A 55 20.35 6.34 -9.63
N LYS A 56 20.29 6.30 -8.30
CA LYS A 56 19.10 5.87 -7.56
C LYS A 56 17.89 6.75 -7.93
N ASN A 57 18.03 8.07 -7.91
CA ASN A 57 16.95 9.00 -8.22
C ASN A 57 16.42 8.84 -9.66
N ARG A 58 17.31 8.57 -10.62
CA ARG A 58 16.93 8.27 -12.01
C ARG A 58 16.17 6.95 -12.11
N LEU A 59 16.67 5.88 -11.50
CA LEU A 59 15.99 4.58 -11.45
C LEU A 59 14.59 4.71 -10.81
N TYR A 60 14.46 5.48 -9.73
CA TYR A 60 13.15 5.76 -9.12
C TYR A 60 12.21 6.53 -10.06
N THR A 61 12.71 7.54 -10.76
CA THR A 61 11.92 8.33 -11.72
C THR A 61 11.48 7.46 -12.90
N GLU A 62 12.37 6.60 -13.40
CA GLU A 62 12.09 5.64 -14.46
C GLU A 62 11.09 4.57 -14.02
N LEU A 63 11.24 4.00 -12.83
CA LEU A 63 10.27 3.06 -12.25
C LEU A 63 8.90 3.71 -12.04
N MET A 64 8.87 4.96 -11.56
CA MET A 64 7.62 5.70 -11.36
C MET A 64 6.94 6.00 -12.69
N SER A 65 7.70 6.47 -13.69
CA SER A 65 7.20 6.73 -15.03
C SER A 65 6.72 5.44 -15.70
N SER A 66 7.45 4.33 -15.55
CA SER A 66 7.09 3.01 -16.08
C SER A 66 5.82 2.48 -15.43
N ARG A 67 5.70 2.63 -14.10
CA ARG A 67 4.47 2.31 -13.37
C ARG A 67 3.29 3.16 -13.85
N GLU A 68 3.48 4.47 -13.99
CA GLU A 68 2.43 5.39 -14.44
C GLU A 68 1.97 5.06 -15.87
N GLN A 69 2.91 4.70 -16.75
CA GLN A 69 2.62 4.25 -18.10
C GLN A 69 1.85 2.92 -18.10
N ALA A 70 2.34 1.91 -17.37
CA ALA A 70 1.69 0.60 -17.26
C ALA A 70 0.27 0.72 -16.67
N GLU A 71 0.07 1.62 -15.70
CA GLU A 71 -1.24 1.90 -15.11
C GLU A 71 -2.18 2.58 -16.11
N SER A 72 -1.67 3.52 -16.91
CA SER A 72 -2.45 4.20 -17.95
C SER A 72 -2.87 3.24 -19.06
N ASP A 73 -1.97 2.36 -19.50
CA ASP A 73 -2.24 1.35 -20.53
C ASP A 73 -3.26 0.32 -20.02
N LEU A 74 -3.09 -0.15 -18.78
CA LEU A 74 -4.06 -1.00 -18.10
C LEU A 74 -5.44 -0.32 -18.03
N ARG A 75 -5.53 0.94 -17.58
CA ARG A 75 -6.80 1.70 -17.55
C ARG A 75 -7.47 1.80 -18.93
N LYS A 76 -6.68 1.97 -19.99
CA LYS A 76 -7.17 2.04 -21.38
C LYS A 76 -7.72 0.69 -21.85
N ASP A 77 -6.99 -0.40 -21.63
CA ASP A 77 -7.40 -1.75 -22.01
C ASP A 77 -8.65 -2.18 -21.22
N MET A 78 -8.69 -1.86 -19.92
CA MET A 78 -9.85 -2.05 -19.07
C MET A 78 -11.06 -1.24 -19.56
N PHE A 79 -10.87 0.04 -19.90
CA PHE A 79 -11.95 0.89 -20.43
C PHE A 79 -12.53 0.32 -21.72
N ASN A 80 -11.68 -0.13 -22.64
CA ASN A 80 -12.13 -0.77 -23.89
C ASN A 80 -12.88 -2.07 -23.62
N SER A 81 -12.43 -2.89 -22.67
CA SER A 81 -13.13 -4.11 -22.24
C SER A 81 -14.51 -3.77 -21.66
N ILE A 82 -14.60 -2.82 -20.71
CA ILE A 82 -15.87 -2.38 -20.11
C ILE A 82 -16.82 -1.79 -21.17
N LEU A 83 -16.32 -0.92 -22.05
CA LEU A 83 -17.11 -0.30 -23.11
C LEU A 83 -17.66 -1.34 -24.10
N THR A 84 -16.83 -2.31 -24.50
CA THR A 84 -17.22 -3.36 -25.44
C THR A 84 -18.17 -4.37 -24.80
N THR A 85 -17.99 -4.63 -23.51
CA THR A 85 -18.74 -5.66 -22.80
C THR A 85 -20.09 -5.12 -22.31
N ILE A 86 -20.10 -3.95 -21.66
CA ILE A 86 -21.27 -3.43 -20.93
C ILE A 86 -22.08 -2.44 -21.76
N LEU A 87 -21.41 -1.59 -22.55
CA LEU A 87 -22.07 -0.48 -23.25
C LEU A 87 -22.49 -0.82 -24.68
N LYS A 88 -21.98 -1.90 -25.28
CA LYS A 88 -22.52 -2.48 -26.51
C LYS A 88 -23.81 -3.26 -26.18
N ASN A 89 -24.86 -2.49 -25.92
CA ASN A 89 -26.23 -2.92 -25.64
C ASN A 89 -26.79 -3.89 -26.69
N SER A 90 -26.92 -5.19 -26.35
CA SER A 90 -28.00 -6.08 -26.83
C SER A 90 -28.09 -7.43 -26.11
N GLY A 91 -27.47 -7.60 -24.94
CA GLY A 91 -27.45 -8.89 -24.24
C GLY A 91 -28.60 -9.08 -23.25
N THR A 92 -29.01 -10.33 -23.06
CA THR A 92 -29.92 -10.71 -21.97
C THR A 92 -29.29 -10.42 -20.60
N LEU A 93 -30.09 -10.38 -19.52
CA LEU A 93 -29.57 -10.17 -18.17
C LEU A 93 -28.51 -11.23 -17.78
N ASP A 94 -28.68 -12.45 -18.27
CA ASP A 94 -27.73 -13.56 -18.06
C ASP A 94 -26.36 -13.27 -18.71
N GLU A 95 -26.34 -12.81 -19.96
CA GLU A 95 -25.11 -12.43 -20.66
C GLU A 95 -24.37 -11.32 -19.92
N ASN A 96 -25.08 -10.31 -19.45
CA ASN A 96 -24.49 -9.22 -18.68
C ASN A 96 -23.86 -9.70 -17.37
N ILE A 97 -24.48 -10.67 -16.70
CA ILE A 97 -23.92 -11.27 -15.48
C ILE A 97 -22.66 -12.05 -15.84
N LEU A 98 -22.72 -12.97 -16.81
CA LEU A 98 -21.57 -13.76 -17.28
C LEU A 98 -20.38 -12.88 -17.63
N GLN A 99 -20.63 -11.80 -18.36
CA GLN A 99 -19.64 -10.81 -18.72
C GLN A 99 -18.98 -10.16 -17.50
N LEU A 100 -19.77 -9.77 -16.50
CA LEU A 100 -19.23 -9.27 -15.23
C LEU A 100 -18.40 -10.34 -14.53
N GLU A 101 -18.79 -11.62 -14.57
CA GLU A 101 -18.00 -12.71 -13.97
C GLU A 101 -16.62 -12.82 -14.62
N LEU A 102 -16.58 -12.78 -15.95
CA LEU A 102 -15.32 -12.83 -16.71
C LEU A 102 -14.45 -11.61 -16.39
N LEU A 103 -15.03 -10.42 -16.40
CA LEU A 103 -14.30 -9.20 -16.06
C LEU A 103 -13.76 -9.27 -14.63
N ALA A 104 -14.61 -9.69 -13.68
CA ALA A 104 -14.26 -9.77 -12.29
C ALA A 104 -13.13 -10.77 -12.03
N TYR A 105 -13.18 -11.96 -12.65
CA TYR A 105 -12.12 -12.94 -12.47
C TYR A 105 -10.77 -12.51 -13.04
N ASN A 106 -10.75 -11.76 -14.14
CA ASN A 106 -9.52 -11.33 -14.79
C ASN A 106 -8.96 -10.01 -14.21
N PHE A 107 -9.81 -9.13 -13.69
CA PHE A 107 -9.43 -7.76 -13.32
C PHE A 107 -9.75 -7.38 -11.87
N HIS A 108 -10.05 -8.33 -10.99
CA HIS A 108 -10.40 -8.06 -9.59
C HIS A 108 -9.38 -7.24 -8.79
N GLU A 109 -8.09 -7.32 -9.09
CA GLU A 109 -7.05 -6.52 -8.38
C GLU A 109 -6.89 -5.11 -8.95
N SER A 110 -7.31 -4.94 -10.20
CA SER A 110 -7.00 -3.78 -11.04
C SER A 110 -8.16 -2.80 -11.18
N LEU A 111 -9.41 -3.25 -11.00
CA LEU A 111 -10.62 -2.47 -11.27
C LEU A 111 -11.51 -2.30 -10.05
N ASN A 112 -12.08 -1.11 -9.86
CA ASN A 112 -13.26 -0.96 -9.02
C ASN A 112 -14.51 -1.48 -9.74
N LEU A 113 -14.92 -2.70 -9.37
CA LEU A 113 -16.08 -3.37 -9.92
C LEU A 113 -17.39 -3.05 -9.19
N MET A 114 -17.34 -2.44 -8.00
CA MET A 114 -18.52 -2.17 -7.16
C MET A 114 -19.66 -1.49 -7.93
N PRO A 115 -19.42 -0.41 -8.73
CA PRO A 115 -20.50 0.24 -9.49
C PRO A 115 -21.21 -0.69 -10.49
N LEU A 116 -20.49 -1.69 -11.02
CA LEU A 116 -21.05 -2.66 -11.97
C LEU A 116 -21.91 -3.71 -11.26
N PHE A 117 -21.46 -4.18 -10.10
CA PHE A 117 -22.27 -5.03 -9.24
C PHE A 117 -23.55 -4.33 -8.81
N ASP A 118 -23.47 -3.07 -8.37
CA ASP A 118 -24.64 -2.26 -8.00
C ASP A 118 -25.60 -2.03 -9.17
N TYR A 119 -25.06 -1.75 -10.37
CA TYR A 119 -25.86 -1.59 -11.57
C TYR A 119 -26.62 -2.88 -11.92
N LEU A 120 -25.94 -4.03 -11.94
CA LEU A 120 -26.60 -5.31 -12.21
C LEU A 120 -27.57 -5.70 -11.11
N ASN A 121 -27.27 -5.46 -9.83
CA ASN A 121 -28.18 -5.77 -8.74
C ASN A 121 -29.50 -4.99 -8.87
N ARG A 122 -29.42 -3.70 -9.23
CA ARG A 122 -30.59 -2.86 -9.54
C ARG A 122 -31.36 -3.38 -10.75
N LYS A 123 -30.68 -3.79 -11.82
CA LYS A 123 -31.32 -4.36 -13.03
C LYS A 123 -32.00 -5.70 -12.73
N ILE A 124 -31.38 -6.57 -11.94
CA ILE A 124 -31.95 -7.84 -11.48
C ILE A 124 -33.19 -7.58 -10.61
N ALA A 125 -33.20 -6.53 -9.78
CA ALA A 125 -34.37 -6.18 -8.97
C ALA A 125 -35.63 -5.89 -9.80
N GLN A 126 -35.46 -5.43 -11.05
CA GLN A 126 -36.53 -5.14 -12.01
C GLN A 126 -36.99 -6.36 -12.81
N GLU A 127 -36.34 -7.51 -12.66
CA GLU A 127 -36.73 -8.76 -13.34
C GLU A 127 -38.13 -9.21 -12.89
N LYS A 128 -38.99 -9.51 -13.87
CA LYS A 128 -40.40 -9.84 -13.64
C LYS A 128 -40.55 -11.25 -13.07
N ASN A 129 -39.71 -12.18 -13.51
CA ASN A 129 -39.76 -13.55 -13.02
C ASN A 129 -39.04 -13.66 -11.65
N PRO A 130 -39.76 -13.97 -10.55
CA PRO A 130 -39.16 -14.07 -9.22
C PRO A 130 -38.11 -15.19 -9.09
N GLU A 131 -38.22 -16.25 -9.89
CA GLU A 131 -37.27 -17.37 -9.88
C GLU A 131 -35.93 -16.94 -10.49
N TYR A 132 -35.95 -16.39 -11.70
CA TYR A 132 -34.76 -15.83 -12.36
C TYR A 132 -34.13 -14.71 -11.54
N ARG A 133 -34.94 -13.82 -10.94
CA ARG A 133 -34.44 -12.78 -10.03
C ARG A 133 -33.63 -13.37 -8.87
N LYS A 134 -34.11 -14.45 -8.26
CA LYS A 134 -33.42 -15.12 -7.14
C LYS A 134 -32.14 -15.81 -7.61
N GLU A 135 -32.19 -16.47 -8.76
CA GLU A 135 -31.04 -17.16 -9.36
C GLU A 135 -29.92 -16.17 -9.74
N TYR A 136 -30.26 -15.11 -10.47
CA TYR A 136 -29.32 -14.06 -10.87
C TYR A 136 -28.70 -13.36 -9.67
N ARG A 137 -29.48 -13.02 -8.63
CA ARG A 137 -28.92 -12.47 -7.39
C ARG A 137 -27.96 -13.43 -6.70
N LYS A 138 -28.32 -14.72 -6.63
CA LYS A 138 -27.45 -15.75 -6.03
C LYS A 138 -26.13 -15.85 -6.80
N ARG A 139 -26.19 -15.84 -8.13
CA ARG A 139 -25.03 -15.86 -9.02
C ARG A 139 -24.16 -14.61 -8.81
N LEU A 140 -24.75 -13.41 -8.82
CA LEU A 140 -24.05 -12.15 -8.60
C LEU A 140 -23.33 -12.09 -7.24
N TYR A 141 -24.02 -12.46 -6.15
CA TYR A 141 -23.41 -12.51 -4.81
C TYR A 141 -22.33 -13.60 -4.69
N LYS A 142 -22.45 -14.72 -5.41
CA LYS A 142 -21.40 -15.73 -5.45
C LYS A 142 -20.13 -15.17 -6.10
N VAL A 143 -20.27 -14.43 -7.19
CA VAL A 143 -19.13 -13.84 -7.90
C VAL A 143 -18.46 -12.78 -7.03
N ALA A 144 -19.23 -11.91 -6.40
CA ALA A 144 -18.71 -10.89 -5.50
C ALA A 144 -17.94 -11.52 -4.32
N ARG A 145 -18.50 -12.53 -3.66
CA ARG A 145 -17.79 -13.28 -2.60
C ARG A 145 -16.50 -13.93 -3.10
N ASN A 146 -16.51 -14.53 -4.29
CA ASN A 146 -15.31 -15.12 -4.86
C ASN A 146 -14.23 -14.06 -5.13
N VAL A 147 -14.63 -12.88 -5.59
CA VAL A 147 -13.72 -11.74 -5.81
C VAL A 147 -13.13 -11.27 -4.48
N ALA A 148 -13.96 -11.02 -3.48
CA ALA A 148 -13.51 -10.62 -2.15
C ALA A 148 -12.57 -11.67 -1.54
N SER A 149 -12.93 -12.96 -1.62
CA SER A 149 -12.08 -14.05 -1.14
C SER A 149 -10.74 -14.12 -1.88
N LYS A 150 -10.71 -13.93 -3.20
CA LYS A 150 -9.45 -13.89 -3.97
C LYS A 150 -8.58 -12.70 -3.56
N GLN A 151 -9.17 -11.52 -3.37
CA GLN A 151 -8.44 -10.35 -2.88
C GLN A 151 -7.90 -10.58 -1.46
N VAL A 152 -8.66 -11.22 -0.58
CA VAL A 152 -8.14 -11.59 0.76
C VAL A 152 -6.99 -12.59 0.63
N SER A 153 -7.11 -13.58 -0.25
CA SER A 153 -6.05 -14.56 -0.49
C SER A 153 -4.78 -13.96 -1.11
N SER A 154 -4.88 -12.94 -1.96
CA SER A 154 -3.69 -12.25 -2.48
C SER A 154 -2.96 -11.42 -1.42
N LEU A 155 -3.60 -11.18 -0.27
CA LEU A 155 -3.02 -10.55 0.91
C LEU A 155 -2.45 -11.55 1.94
N GLU A 156 -2.57 -12.86 1.68
CA GLU A 156 -2.06 -13.90 2.59
C GLU A 156 -0.56 -13.72 2.88
N GLY A 157 -0.20 -13.84 4.16
CA GLY A 157 1.17 -13.64 4.65
C GLY A 157 1.49 -12.21 5.08
N VAL A 158 0.69 -11.22 4.70
CA VAL A 158 0.89 -9.80 5.09
C VAL A 158 -0.33 -9.21 5.79
N VAL A 159 -1.52 -9.80 5.59
CA VAL A 159 -2.75 -9.38 6.27
C VAL A 159 -2.87 -9.97 7.67
N LEU A 160 -3.27 -9.12 8.62
CA LEU A 160 -3.87 -9.56 9.87
C LEU A 160 -5.39 -9.54 9.69
N LYS A 161 -6.06 -10.63 10.03
CA LYS A 161 -7.51 -10.76 9.89
C LYS A 161 -8.14 -11.20 11.21
N GLU A 162 -9.32 -10.65 11.50
CA GLU A 162 -10.15 -11.06 12.63
C GLU A 162 -11.59 -11.28 12.13
N ASP A 163 -12.16 -12.43 12.47
CA ASP A 163 -13.51 -12.82 12.08
C ASP A 163 -14.50 -12.53 13.21
N PHE A 164 -15.63 -11.92 12.85
CA PHE A 164 -16.71 -11.56 13.76
C PHE A 164 -18.02 -12.18 13.28
N HIS A 165 -18.80 -12.69 14.24
CA HIS A 165 -20.05 -13.37 13.97
C HIS A 165 -21.19 -12.64 14.68
N ILE A 166 -22.15 -12.14 13.91
CA ILE A 166 -23.40 -11.58 14.44
C ILE A 166 -24.41 -12.71 14.48
N VAL A 167 -24.73 -13.18 15.68
CA VAL A 167 -25.72 -14.25 15.91
C VAL A 167 -27.04 -13.62 16.33
N PHE A 168 -28.13 -13.96 15.63
CA PHE A 168 -29.46 -13.49 16.01
C PHE A 168 -30.12 -14.50 16.94
N SER A 169 -30.53 -14.05 18.14
CA SER A 169 -31.41 -14.85 19.00
C SER A 169 -32.83 -14.80 18.44
N GLY A 170 -33.49 -15.95 18.28
CA GLY A 170 -34.80 -16.08 17.63
C GLY A 170 -35.92 -15.19 18.19
N ASP A 171 -35.78 -14.71 19.43
CA ASP A 171 -36.76 -13.86 20.11
C ASP A 171 -36.68 -12.36 19.74
N SER A 172 -35.59 -11.89 19.10
CA SER A 172 -35.42 -10.48 18.72
C SER A 172 -35.99 -10.14 17.32
N ILE A 173 -36.46 -11.14 16.58
CA ILE A 173 -36.86 -10.97 15.17
C ILE A 173 -38.38 -10.82 15.06
N LYS A 174 -38.88 -9.58 15.12
CA LYS A 174 -40.26 -9.28 14.70
C LYS A 174 -40.34 -9.20 13.17
N TYR A 175 -40.28 -10.34 12.50
CA TYR A 175 -40.50 -10.41 11.04
C TYR A 175 -41.95 -10.01 10.72
N ARG A 176 -42.16 -8.80 10.20
CA ARG A 176 -43.44 -8.39 9.61
C ARG A 176 -43.33 -8.46 8.09
N LYS A 177 -43.96 -9.49 7.52
CA LYS A 177 -44.03 -9.72 6.07
C LYS A 177 -44.61 -8.47 5.39
N GLY A 178 -43.84 -7.82 4.50
CA GLY A 178 -44.30 -6.69 3.67
C GLY A 178 -43.71 -5.32 4.01
N HIS A 179 -42.82 -5.19 4.99
CA HIS A 179 -41.97 -4.02 5.19
C HIS A 179 -40.51 -4.47 5.13
N SER A 180 -39.64 -3.72 4.45
CA SER A 180 -38.18 -3.96 4.48
C SER A 180 -37.73 -3.93 5.95
N PRO A 181 -37.34 -5.07 6.53
CA PRO A 181 -37.08 -5.15 7.96
C PRO A 181 -35.68 -4.62 8.19
N GLU A 182 -35.59 -3.32 8.45
CA GLU A 182 -34.39 -2.76 9.08
C GLU A 182 -34.38 -3.26 10.52
N LEU A 183 -33.50 -4.21 10.80
CA LEU A 183 -33.34 -4.78 12.13
C LEU A 183 -32.29 -3.96 12.86
N THR A 184 -32.68 -3.29 13.94
CA THR A 184 -31.73 -2.63 14.82
C THR A 184 -30.94 -3.69 15.57
N VAL A 185 -29.62 -3.63 15.44
CA VAL A 185 -28.66 -4.48 16.15
C VAL A 185 -27.74 -3.51 16.88
N ASP A 186 -27.42 -3.79 18.14
CA ASP A 186 -26.42 -3.03 18.88
C ASP A 186 -25.38 -4.02 19.39
N THR A 187 -24.31 -4.19 18.62
CA THR A 187 -23.23 -5.12 18.94
C THR A 187 -21.90 -4.46 18.62
N THR A 188 -20.98 -4.49 19.58
CA THR A 188 -19.63 -3.94 19.43
C THR A 188 -18.61 -5.06 19.51
N PHE A 189 -17.76 -5.13 18.50
CA PHE A 189 -16.59 -6.01 18.46
C PHE A 189 -15.32 -5.19 18.57
N SER A 190 -14.23 -5.79 19.04
CA SER A 190 -12.93 -5.11 19.13
C SER A 190 -11.78 -6.06 18.83
N THR A 191 -10.75 -5.56 18.14
CA THR A 191 -9.49 -6.27 17.92
C THR A 191 -8.31 -5.32 17.94
N VAL A 192 -7.11 -5.84 18.20
CA VAL A 192 -5.88 -5.06 18.32
C VAL A 192 -4.87 -5.52 17.26
N PHE A 193 -4.46 -4.58 16.41
CA PHE A 193 -3.39 -4.76 15.45
C PHE A 193 -2.14 -4.04 15.92
N SER A 194 -0.97 -4.63 15.71
CA SER A 194 0.31 -4.01 16.03
C SER A 194 1.24 -4.07 14.82
N ASP A 195 1.87 -2.94 14.49
CA ASP A 195 2.91 -2.84 13.48
C ASP A 195 4.12 -2.07 14.01
N THR A 196 5.32 -2.46 13.60
CA THR A 196 6.56 -1.82 14.02
C THR A 196 7.26 -1.23 12.81
N VAL A 197 7.58 0.06 12.87
CA VAL A 197 8.32 0.74 11.80
C VAL A 197 9.75 0.93 12.24
N LYS A 198 10.69 0.41 11.44
CA LYS A 198 12.13 0.66 11.59
C LYS A 198 12.46 2.06 11.05
N SER A 199 11.84 3.09 11.62
CA SER A 199 11.83 4.45 11.10
C SER A 199 12.82 5.39 11.80
N VAL A 200 14.05 4.95 12.11
CA VAL A 200 15.06 5.64 12.98
C VAL A 200 14.94 5.21 14.44
N GLN A 201 16.07 4.98 15.12
CA GLN A 201 16.06 4.71 16.55
C GLN A 201 15.61 5.96 17.35
N PRO A 202 14.75 5.82 18.36
CA PRO A 202 14.10 4.58 18.82
C PRO A 202 12.95 4.14 17.90
N TYR A 203 12.81 2.82 17.72
CA TYR A 203 11.74 2.22 16.92
C TYR A 203 10.36 2.79 17.27
N GLU A 204 9.55 3.10 16.24
CA GLU A 204 8.16 3.47 16.43
C GLU A 204 7.30 2.22 16.41
N VAL A 205 6.68 1.90 17.55
CA VAL A 205 5.72 0.80 17.68
C VAL A 205 4.33 1.40 17.61
N TYR A 206 3.59 1.05 16.55
CA TYR A 206 2.20 1.42 16.34
C TYR A 206 1.32 0.30 16.91
N LYS A 207 0.43 0.67 17.83
CA LYS A 207 -0.62 -0.21 18.34
C LYS A 207 -1.96 0.42 18.02
N ARG A 208 -2.80 -0.33 17.31
CA ARG A 208 -4.09 0.12 16.80
C ARG A 208 -5.20 -0.77 17.33
N MET A 209 -6.19 -0.16 17.96
CA MET A 209 -7.36 -0.87 18.45
C MET A 209 -8.54 -0.49 17.55
N ALA A 210 -9.08 -1.48 16.86
CA ALA A 210 -10.24 -1.31 15.98
C ALA A 210 -11.49 -1.77 16.72
N PHE A 211 -12.48 -0.89 16.83
CA PHE A 211 -13.82 -1.19 17.32
C PHE A 211 -14.80 -1.16 16.16
N LEU A 212 -15.54 -2.25 15.99
CA LEU A 212 -16.57 -2.37 14.99
C LEU A 212 -17.93 -2.42 15.67
N LYS A 213 -18.70 -1.35 15.52
CA LYS A 213 -20.07 -1.24 16.05
C LYS A 213 -21.05 -1.51 14.93
N VAL A 214 -21.93 -2.47 15.12
CA VAL A 214 -23.03 -2.78 14.22
C VAL A 214 -24.26 -2.07 14.76
N SER A 215 -24.90 -1.24 13.94
CA SER A 215 -26.08 -0.44 14.31
C SER A 215 -27.39 -0.97 13.73
N GLY A 216 -27.32 -1.75 12.64
CA GLY A 216 -28.49 -2.40 12.07
C GLY A 216 -28.20 -3.15 10.79
N CYS A 217 -29.18 -3.91 10.30
CA CYS A 217 -29.07 -4.62 9.04
C CYS A 217 -30.37 -4.56 8.21
N ASN A 218 -30.22 -4.56 6.89
CA ASN A 218 -31.32 -4.65 5.93
C ASN A 218 -31.29 -6.03 5.28
N LEU A 219 -32.33 -6.83 5.54
CA LEU A 219 -32.39 -8.22 5.08
C LEU A 219 -32.64 -8.36 3.58
N ASP A 220 -33.33 -7.40 2.96
CA ASP A 220 -33.70 -7.47 1.53
C ASP A 220 -32.49 -7.16 0.64
N GLU A 221 -31.70 -6.17 1.07
CA GLU A 221 -30.47 -5.75 0.40
C GLU A 221 -29.26 -6.59 0.84
N LYS A 222 -29.38 -7.34 1.94
CA LYS A 222 -28.28 -8.04 2.60
C LYS A 222 -27.15 -7.08 2.95
N SER A 223 -27.50 -5.99 3.61
CA SER A 223 -26.55 -4.96 4.01
C SER A 223 -26.56 -4.76 5.52
N VAL A 224 -25.44 -4.28 6.06
CA VAL A 224 -25.21 -4.06 7.49
C VAL A 224 -24.64 -2.65 7.67
N ASN A 225 -25.28 -1.86 8.52
CA ASN A 225 -24.83 -0.53 8.90
C ASN A 225 -23.83 -0.65 10.05
N MET A 226 -22.67 -0.01 9.89
CA MET A 226 -21.56 -0.13 10.82
C MET A 226 -20.84 1.19 11.06
N ARG A 227 -20.21 1.28 12.22
CA ARG A 227 -19.21 2.29 12.57
C ARG A 227 -17.90 1.60 12.94
N LEU A 228 -16.83 1.97 12.27
CA LEU A 228 -15.47 1.56 12.57
C LEU A 228 -14.74 2.71 13.27
N ASP A 229 -14.35 2.48 14.52
CA ASP A 229 -13.54 3.41 15.31
C ASP A 229 -12.12 2.81 15.45
N ILE A 230 -11.09 3.54 15.06
CA ILE A 230 -9.69 3.10 15.13
C ILE A 230 -8.91 4.03 16.04
N GLU A 231 -8.53 3.54 17.20
CA GLU A 231 -7.62 4.22 18.12
C GLU A 231 -6.18 3.86 17.77
N THR A 232 -5.34 4.87 17.56
CA THR A 232 -3.92 4.67 17.25
C THR A 232 -3.07 5.17 18.40
N SER A 233 -2.14 4.33 18.85
CA SER A 233 -1.10 4.70 19.82
C SER A 233 0.28 4.43 19.23
N VAL A 234 1.21 5.37 19.40
CA VAL A 234 2.61 5.24 18.97
C VAL A 234 3.50 5.44 20.18
N ASN A 235 4.30 4.44 20.54
CA ASN A 235 5.15 4.47 21.74
C ASN A 235 4.37 4.98 22.97
N GLU A 236 3.17 4.42 23.19
CA GLU A 236 2.24 4.76 24.29
C GLU A 236 1.59 6.15 24.22
N LYS A 237 1.88 6.97 23.20
CA LYS A 237 1.17 8.23 22.96
C LYS A 237 -0.05 7.98 22.08
N SER A 238 -1.23 8.38 22.58
CA SER A 238 -2.49 8.27 21.84
C SER A 238 -2.63 9.38 20.79
N PHE A 239 -3.17 9.01 19.63
CA PHE A 239 -3.49 9.90 18.51
C PHE A 239 -5.01 10.00 18.34
N PRO A 240 -5.49 11.04 17.64
CA PRO A 240 -6.91 11.18 17.36
C PRO A 240 -7.50 9.92 16.72
N MET A 241 -8.66 9.51 17.25
CA MET A 241 -9.40 8.35 16.76
C MET A 241 -9.91 8.62 15.35
N VAL A 242 -9.78 7.62 14.47
CA VAL A 242 -10.37 7.65 13.14
C VAL A 242 -11.71 6.94 13.20
N THR A 243 -12.80 7.68 12.96
CA THR A 243 -14.16 7.13 12.92
C THR A 243 -14.69 7.15 11.50
N GLN A 244 -15.19 6.01 11.03
CA GLN A 244 -15.84 5.89 9.73
C GLN A 244 -17.18 5.17 9.88
N GLU A 245 -18.23 5.79 9.37
CA GLU A 245 -19.56 5.17 9.25
C GLU A 245 -19.80 4.76 7.81
N PHE A 246 -20.34 3.55 7.62
CA PHE A 246 -20.61 3.00 6.30
C PHE A 246 -21.57 1.82 6.38
N THR A 247 -22.14 1.49 5.23
CA THR A 247 -22.95 0.29 5.03
C THR A 247 -22.11 -0.73 4.26
N ILE A 248 -22.10 -1.97 4.73
CA ILE A 248 -21.43 -3.09 4.06
C ILE A 248 -22.45 -4.07 3.51
N ASP A 249 -22.18 -4.56 2.31
CA ASP A 249 -22.87 -5.61 1.59
C ASP A 249 -21.81 -6.53 0.92
N TYR A 250 -22.18 -7.31 -0.10
CA TYR A 250 -21.27 -8.24 -0.75
C TYR A 250 -20.33 -7.60 -1.78
N PHE A 251 -20.54 -6.34 -2.13
CA PHE A 251 -19.87 -5.64 -3.21
C PHE A 251 -18.75 -4.71 -2.73
N GLN A 252 -18.54 -4.60 -1.41
CA GLN A 252 -17.39 -3.92 -0.83
C GLN A 252 -16.18 -4.84 -0.88
N PHE A 253 -15.17 -4.42 -1.63
CA PHE A 253 -13.97 -5.20 -1.89
C PHE A 253 -12.78 -4.61 -1.15
N PRO A 254 -12.00 -5.39 -0.38
CA PRO A 254 -11.02 -4.85 0.56
C PRO A 254 -9.88 -4.05 -0.08
N MET A 255 -9.46 -4.40 -1.31
CA MET A 255 -8.41 -3.66 -2.01
C MET A 255 -8.86 -2.27 -2.50
N ILE A 256 -10.17 -1.99 -2.50
CA ILE A 256 -10.78 -0.77 -3.02
C ILE A 256 -11.42 0.04 -1.90
N ASP A 257 -12.25 -0.61 -1.09
CA ASP A 257 -13.00 0.00 0.01
C ASP A 257 -12.29 -0.30 1.33
N ASN A 258 -11.34 0.57 1.65
CA ASN A 258 -10.56 0.50 2.89
C ASN A 258 -10.37 1.90 3.49
N THR A 259 -10.18 1.92 4.80
CA THR A 259 -9.79 3.10 5.55
C THR A 259 -8.27 3.19 5.54
N ARG A 260 -7.73 4.27 4.99
CA ARG A 260 -6.31 4.57 5.04
C ARG A 260 -5.89 5.02 6.43
N LEU A 261 -4.81 4.43 6.93
CA LEU A 261 -4.21 4.74 8.22
C LEU A 261 -2.79 5.29 8.04
N SER A 262 -2.19 5.76 9.13
CA SER A 262 -0.79 6.17 9.14
C SER A 262 0.15 5.00 8.77
N ASN A 263 1.40 5.31 8.43
CA ASN A 263 2.41 4.33 8.03
C ASN A 263 2.00 3.49 6.79
N ASP A 264 1.24 4.09 5.87
CA ASP A 264 0.75 3.43 4.66
C ASP A 264 0.04 2.08 4.93
N MET A 265 -0.63 1.94 6.06
CA MET A 265 -1.44 0.76 6.36
C MET A 265 -2.90 1.02 6.01
N ARG A 266 -3.67 -0.04 5.80
CA ARG A 266 -5.08 -0.03 5.44
C ARG A 266 -5.87 -0.93 6.38
N CYS A 267 -7.10 -0.52 6.68
CA CYS A 267 -8.07 -1.33 7.40
C CYS A 267 -9.35 -1.46 6.56
N ALA A 268 -9.78 -2.68 6.27
CA ALA A 268 -11.00 -2.95 5.52
C ALA A 268 -11.92 -3.84 6.35
N VAL A 269 -13.22 -3.75 6.10
CA VAL A 269 -14.20 -4.70 6.64
C VAL A 269 -14.87 -5.35 5.44
N VAL A 270 -15.01 -6.68 5.47
CA VAL A 270 -15.61 -7.47 4.40
C VAL A 270 -16.70 -8.35 4.99
N MET A 271 -17.83 -8.44 4.30
CA MET A 271 -18.87 -9.38 4.66
C MET A 271 -18.64 -10.72 3.94
N THR A 272 -18.33 -11.75 4.71
CA THR A 272 -18.00 -13.08 4.15
C THR A 272 -19.25 -13.91 3.96
N ASN A 273 -20.21 -13.78 4.86
CA ASN A 273 -21.46 -14.52 4.80
C ASN A 273 -22.63 -13.72 5.39
N PHE A 274 -23.81 -13.94 4.85
CA PHE A 274 -25.07 -13.36 5.31
C PHE A 274 -26.12 -14.45 5.20
N ASP A 275 -26.23 -15.23 6.27
CA ASP A 275 -27.15 -16.35 6.40
C ASP A 275 -28.17 -16.06 7.50
N PHE A 276 -29.13 -15.20 7.17
CA PHE A 276 -30.23 -14.88 8.07
C PHE A 276 -31.27 -16.01 8.11
N PRO A 277 -31.81 -16.39 9.28
CA PRO A 277 -31.66 -15.76 10.60
C PRO A 277 -30.54 -16.32 11.48
N MET A 278 -29.63 -17.17 10.98
CA MET A 278 -28.61 -17.80 11.83
C MET A 278 -27.46 -16.85 12.17
N VAL A 279 -26.73 -16.38 11.15
CA VAL A 279 -25.47 -15.67 11.36
C VAL A 279 -25.14 -14.73 10.20
N ILE A 280 -24.51 -13.61 10.52
CA ILE A 280 -23.77 -12.78 9.55
C ILE A 280 -22.30 -12.80 9.96
N ASP A 281 -21.44 -13.16 9.01
CA ASP A 281 -20.01 -13.25 9.20
C ASP A 281 -19.33 -12.04 8.56
N LEU A 282 -18.54 -11.34 9.37
CA LEU A 282 -17.77 -10.17 9.00
C LEU A 282 -16.30 -10.43 9.28
N THR A 283 -15.40 -9.89 8.46
CA THR A 283 -13.97 -10.00 8.69
C THR A 283 -13.35 -8.61 8.62
N ILE A 284 -12.61 -8.22 9.65
CA ILE A 284 -11.74 -7.03 9.60
C ILE A 284 -10.37 -7.45 9.10
N LEU A 285 -9.83 -6.69 8.15
CA LEU A 285 -8.56 -6.91 7.50
C LEU A 285 -7.65 -5.72 7.74
N TYR A 286 -6.43 -5.98 8.18
CA TYR A 286 -5.38 -4.98 8.36
C TYR A 286 -4.16 -5.35 7.53
N PHE A 287 -3.80 -4.51 6.56
CA PHE A 287 -2.76 -4.85 5.57
C PHE A 287 -2.01 -3.60 5.07
N PRO A 288 -0.80 -3.74 4.51
CA PRO A 288 -0.07 -2.61 3.94
C PRO A 288 -0.67 -2.10 2.62
N GLY A 289 -0.66 -0.78 2.43
CA GLY A 289 -1.16 -0.07 1.25
C GLY A 289 -0.45 -0.44 -0.05
N SER A 290 0.76 -0.99 0.02
CA SER A 290 1.44 -1.58 -1.15
C SER A 290 0.64 -2.70 -1.84
N HIS A 291 -0.29 -3.33 -1.12
CA HIS A 291 -1.20 -4.35 -1.66
C HIS A 291 -2.64 -3.83 -1.85
N SER A 292 -2.88 -2.52 -1.70
CA SER A 292 -4.15 -1.91 -2.11
C SER A 292 -4.18 -1.66 -3.63
N SER A 293 -5.37 -1.53 -4.22
CA SER A 293 -5.52 -1.42 -5.68
C SER A 293 -4.73 -0.22 -6.26
N LEU A 294 -4.36 -0.35 -7.54
CA LEU A 294 -3.55 0.60 -8.32
C LEU A 294 -4.09 2.04 -8.40
N LYS A 295 -5.30 2.29 -7.90
CA LYS A 295 -5.97 3.60 -7.91
C LYS A 295 -5.26 4.66 -7.06
N GLU A 296 -4.50 4.27 -6.02
CA GLU A 296 -3.93 5.23 -5.08
C GLU A 296 -2.53 5.71 -5.48
N LYS A 297 -2.42 7.03 -5.71
CA LYS A 297 -1.12 7.70 -5.78
C LYS A 297 -0.45 7.62 -4.41
N PRO A 298 0.82 7.18 -4.32
CA PRO A 298 1.56 7.29 -3.08
C PRO A 298 1.69 8.78 -2.71
N TYR A 299 1.40 9.13 -1.46
CA TYR A 299 1.54 10.53 -1.00
C TYR A 299 3.02 10.88 -0.93
N PHE A 300 3.32 12.13 -1.28
CA PHE A 300 4.69 12.64 -1.31
C PHE A 300 5.39 12.42 0.03
N ASP A 301 4.70 12.59 1.17
CA ASP A 301 5.28 12.42 2.50
C ASP A 301 5.68 10.96 2.82
N ASP A 302 4.92 9.96 2.35
CA ASP A 302 5.25 8.55 2.54
C ASP A 302 6.41 8.12 1.65
N VAL A 303 6.48 8.67 0.42
CA VAL A 303 7.62 8.49 -0.48
C VAL A 303 8.86 9.16 0.10
N MET A 304 8.71 10.39 0.60
CA MET A 304 9.80 11.15 1.22
C MET A 304 10.29 10.47 2.49
N LYS A 305 9.41 9.96 3.35
CA LYS A 305 9.81 9.14 4.50
C LYS A 305 10.60 7.91 4.06
N LYS A 306 10.13 7.15 3.05
CA LYS A 306 10.88 5.99 2.53
C LYS A 306 12.25 6.38 1.94
N LEU A 307 12.35 7.54 1.29
CA LEU A 307 13.61 8.04 0.73
C LEU A 307 14.58 8.53 1.81
N LEU A 308 14.06 9.16 2.88
CA LEU A 308 14.87 9.66 3.99
C LEU A 308 15.32 8.53 4.93
N LEU A 309 14.56 7.44 5.02
CA LEU A 309 14.85 6.27 5.87
C LEU A 309 15.89 5.30 5.29
N ASN A 310 16.18 5.40 3.99
CA ASN A 310 17.15 4.54 3.30
C ASN A 310 18.56 5.17 3.17
N ASN A 311 18.85 6.20 3.98
CA ASN A 311 20.19 6.78 4.15
C ASN A 311 20.88 6.25 5.40
#